data_AF-A0A396H686-F1
#
_entry.id   AF-A0A396H686-F1
#
_cell.length_a   1.000
_cell.length_b   1.000
_cell.length_c   1.000
_cell.angle_alpha   90.00
_cell.angle_beta   90.00
_cell.angle_gamma   90.00
#
_symmetry.space_group_name_H-M   'P 1'
#
loop_
_entity.id
_entity.type
_entity.pdbx_description
1 polymer ?
#
loop_
_entity_poly.entity_id
_entity_poly.type
_entity_poly.pdbx_seq_one_letter_code
_entity_poly.pdbx_strand_id
1 'polypeptide(L)' 'MSSETKKMITLKSSDNETFEVPEAVALESQTIKHMIEDDCTDNGIPVPNVTSQILAKVIE' A
#
# COMPACT_ATOMS: atom_id res chain seq x y z
N MET A 1 13.77 -22.60 -7.26
CA MET A 1 12.94 -21.69 -8.10
C MET A 1 11.70 -21.39 -7.29
N SER A 2 11.81 -20.48 -6.32
CA SER A 2 10.75 -20.19 -5.37
C SER A 2 9.78 -19.24 -6.05
N SER A 3 8.52 -19.65 -6.19
CA SER A 3 7.46 -18.79 -6.71
C SER A 3 7.36 -17.55 -5.83
N GLU A 4 7.84 -16.40 -6.31
CA GLU A 4 7.46 -15.10 -5.78
C GLU A 4 5.96 -14.91 -6.07
N THR A 5 5.12 -15.39 -5.16
CA THR A 5 3.77 -14.85 -5.03
C THR A 5 3.93 -13.38 -4.69
N LYS A 6 3.82 -12.51 -5.69
CA LYS A 6 3.75 -11.06 -5.51
C LYS A 6 2.57 -10.78 -4.60
N LYS A 7 2.82 -10.60 -3.30
CA LYS A 7 1.80 -10.11 -2.39
C LYS A 7 1.42 -8.72 -2.86
N MET A 8 0.12 -8.51 -3.06
CA MET A 8 -0.44 -7.22 -3.40
C MET A 8 -0.99 -6.63 -2.11
N ILE A 9 -0.69 -5.37 -1.87
CA ILE A 9 -1.15 -4.61 -0.72
C ILE A 9 -2.11 -3.56 -1.22
N THR A 10 -3.26 -3.45 -0.55
CA THR A 10 -4.25 -2.43 -0.84
C THR A 10 -3.94 -1.19 0.00
N LEU A 11 -3.65 -0.08 -0.66
CA LEU A 11 -3.50 1.24 -0.03
C LEU A 11 -4.81 2.01 -0.22
N LYS A 12 -5.29 2.69 0.83
CA LYS A 12 -6.50 3.50 0.77
C LYS A 12 -6.15 4.97 0.98
N SER A 13 -6.40 5.81 -0.02
CA SER A 13 -6.15 7.26 0.06
C SER A 13 -7.20 7.98 0.92
N SER A 14 -6.93 9.25 1.24
CA SER A 14 -7.80 10.07 2.09
C SER A 14 -9.16 10.38 1.48
N ASP A 15 -9.31 10.24 0.16
CA ASP A 15 -10.56 10.39 -0.60
C ASP A 15 -11.33 9.06 -0.75
N ASN A 16 -10.95 8.02 0.01
CA ASN A 16 -11.51 6.68 -0.04
C ASN A 16 -11.26 5.90 -1.34
N GLU A 17 -10.35 6.34 -2.21
CA GLU A 17 -9.90 5.49 -3.32
C GLU A 17 -8.91 4.43 -2.84
N THR A 18 -8.85 3.30 -3.56
CA THR A 18 -8.03 2.15 -3.21
C THR A 18 -7.07 1.80 -4.35
N PHE A 19 -5.83 1.47 -3.99
CA PHE A 19 -4.75 1.16 -4.91
C PHE A 19 -4.14 -0.19 -4.54
N GLU A 20 -4.19 -1.15 -5.46
CA GLU A 20 -3.46 -2.40 -5.30
C GLU A 20 -2.04 -2.22 -5.84
N VAL A 21 -1.06 -2.32 -4.96
CA VAL A 21 0.36 -2.20 -5.31
C VAL A 21 1.13 -3.43 -4.87
N PRO A 22 2.23 -3.79 -5.56
CA PRO A 22 3.10 -4.84 -5.08
C PRO A 22 3.65 -4.51 -3.69
N GLU A 23 3.72 -5.50 -2.80
CA GLU A 23 4.30 -5.36 -1.47
C GLU A 23 5.70 -4.74 -1.54
N ALA A 24 6.52 -5.10 -2.53
CA ALA A 24 7.84 -4.51 -2.74
C ALA A 24 7.82 -2.98 -2.88
N VAL A 25 6.82 -2.42 -3.58
CA VAL A 25 6.64 -0.96 -3.75
C VAL A 25 6.13 -0.34 -2.45
N ALA A 26 5.18 -1.00 -1.79
CA ALA A 26 4.66 -0.57 -0.50
C ALA A 26 5.75 -0.53 0.60
N LEU A 27 6.70 -1.47 0.57
CA LEU A 27 7.82 -1.58 1.51
C LEU A 27 8.87 -0.47 1.35
N GLU A 28 8.90 0.25 0.23
CA GLU A 28 9.78 1.41 0.06
C GLU A 28 9.39 2.56 1.00
N SER A 29 8.11 2.62 1.37
CA SER A 29 7.62 3.54 2.39
C SER A 29 7.76 2.92 3.78
N GLN A 30 8.65 3.51 4.60
CA GLN A 30 8.83 3.06 5.98
C GLN A 30 7.53 3.11 6.79
N THR A 31 6.68 4.12 6.55
CA THR A 31 5.39 4.21 7.24
C THR A 31 4.48 3.03 6.90
N ILE A 32 4.41 2.66 5.63
CA ILE A 32 3.56 1.56 5.15
C ILE A 32 4.13 0.21 5.61
N LYS A 33 5.46 0.06 5.60
CA LYS A 33 6.15 -1.13 6.12
C LYS A 33 5.72 -1.47 7.55
N HIS A 34 5.75 -0.49 8.47
CA HIS A 34 5.31 -0.73 9.85
C HIS A 34 3.83 -1.11 9.93
N MET A 35 2.98 -0.57 9.06
CA MET A 35 1.56 -0.91 9.02
C MET A 35 1.26 -2.32 8.47
N ILE A 36 2.13 -2.85 7.60
CA ILE A 36 2.03 -4.24 7.10
C ILE A 36 2.39 -5.25 8.21
N GLU A 37 3.40 -4.94 9.04
CA GLU A 37 3.89 -5.83 10.10
C GLU A 37 2.85 -6.01 11.24
N ASP A 38 1.93 -5.07 11.41
CA ASP A 38 0.85 -5.11 12.42
C ASP A 38 -0.37 -5.94 11.99
N ASP A 39 -0.33 -6.64 10.85
CA ASP A 39 -1.28 -7.66 10.35
C ASP A 39 -2.78 -7.24 10.26
N CYS A 40 -3.06 -5.94 10.31
CA CYS A 40 -4.42 -5.39 10.31
C CYS A 40 -4.81 -4.79 8.95
N THR A 41 -4.57 -5.53 7.85
CA THR A 41 -4.77 -5.02 6.48
C THR A 41 -5.99 -5.61 5.76
N ASP A 42 -6.92 -6.27 6.45
CA ASP A 42 -8.16 -6.79 5.82
C ASP A 42 -8.98 -5.68 5.12
N ASN A 43 -8.84 -4.43 5.56
CA ASN A 43 -9.52 -3.27 4.98
C ASN A 43 -8.60 -2.35 4.14
N GLY A 44 -7.36 -2.78 3.88
CA GLY A 44 -6.31 -1.96 3.25
C GLY A 44 -5.66 -0.95 4.20
N ILE A 45 -4.44 -0.54 3.88
CA ILE A 45 -3.63 0.38 4.68
C ILE A 45 -4.10 1.82 4.40
N PRO A 46 -4.64 2.53 5.40
CA PRO A 46 -5.04 3.91 5.21
C PRO A 46 -3.81 4.80 5.10
N VAL A 47 -3.79 5.64 4.06
CA VAL A 47 -2.82 6.70 3.86
C VAL A 47 -3.54 8.04 4.08
N PRO A 48 -3.80 8.42 5.35
CA PRO A 48 -4.44 9.68 5.65
C PRO A 48 -3.54 10.83 5.17
N ASN A 49 -4.15 11.88 4.62
CA ASN A 49 -3.49 13.08 4.06
C ASN A 49 -2.90 12.96 2.65
N VAL A 50 -3.03 11.81 1.99
CA VAL A 50 -2.64 11.68 0.58
C VAL A 50 -3.88 11.39 -0.25
N THR A 51 -4.17 12.28 -1.21
CA THR A 51 -5.23 12.06 -2.20
C THR A 51 -4.79 11.03 -3.23
N SER A 52 -5.75 10.40 -3.88
CA SER A 52 -5.53 9.39 -4.91
C SER A 52 -4.63 9.88 -6.05
N GLN A 53 -4.78 11.15 -6.46
CA GLN A 53 -3.96 11.78 -7.48
C GLN A 53 -2.47 11.87 -7.10
N ILE A 54 -2.19 12.12 -5.82
CA ILE A 54 -0.83 12.16 -5.31
C ILE A 54 -0.31 10.74 -5.14
N LEU A 55 -1.13 9.85 -4.57
CA LEU A 55 -0.77 8.46 -4.36
C LEU A 55 -0.42 7.76 -5.68
N ALA A 56 -1.19 7.99 -6.75
CA ALA A 56 -0.92 7.47 -8.08
C ALA A 56 0.46 7.92 -8.63
N LYS A 57 0.87 9.16 -8.36
CA LYS A 57 2.19 9.67 -8.76
C LYS A 57 3.34 9.12 -7.93
N VAL A 58 3.08 8.72 -6.69
CA VAL A 58 4.07 8.10 -5.80
C VAL A 58 4.27 6.63 -6.17
N ILE A 59 3.27 6.00 -6.80
CA ILE A 59 3.30 4.61 -7.26
C ILE A 59 3.85 4.48 -8.70
N GLU A 60 3.97 5.59 -9.46
CA GLU A 60 4.58 5.64 -10.82
C GLU A 60 6.06 5.26 -10.81
#